data_AF-Q327C5-F1
#
_entry.id   AF-Q327C5-F1
#
_cell.length_a   1.000
_cell.length_b   1.000
_cell.length_c   1.000
_cell.angle_alpha   90.00
_cell.angle_beta   90.00
_cell.angle_gamma   90.00
#
_symmetry.space_group_name_H-M   'P 1'
#
loop_
_entity.id
_entity.type
_entity.pdbx_description
1 polymer ?
#
loop_
_entity_poly.entity_id
_entity_poly.type
_entity_poly.pdbx_seq_one_letter_code
_entity_poly.pdbx_strand_id
1 'polypeptide(L)'
;MKIPEAVNHINVQNNIDLVDGKINPNKDTKALQKNISCVTNSSSSGISEKHLDHCADTVKSFLRKSIAAQSYSKMFSQGTSFKSLNLSIEAPSGARSSFRSLEHLDKVSRHYLSEIIQKTHPLSSDERHFLSIIINSDFNFRHQSNANLSNNTLNIKSFDKIKSENIQTYKNTFSEDIEEIANHDFVFFGVEISNHQETLPLNKTHHTVDFGANAYIIDHDSPYGYMTLTDHFDNAIPPVFYHEHQSFFLDNFKEVVDEVSRYVHGNQGKTDVPIFNTKDMRLGIGLHLIDFIRKSKDQRFREFCYNKNIDPVSLDRIINFVFQPEYHIPRMLSTDNFKKIRLRDISLEDAIKASNYEEINNKVTDKKMAHQALAYSLGNAKSDMALYLLSKFNFTKQDVAEMEKMNNNMYCELYDVEYLLSEDSANYKVLEYFINNGLVDVNKRFQKANSGDTMLDNAMKSKDSKTIDFLLKNGAVSGKRFGR
;
A
#
# COMPACT_ATOMS: atom_id res chain seq x y z
N MET A 1 -5.45 -14.42 16.70
CA MET A 1 -6.76 -14.63 17.36
C MET A 1 -6.64 -15.91 18.19
N LYS A 2 -6.29 -15.80 19.48
CA LYS A 2 -6.56 -16.89 20.42
C LYS A 2 -8.07 -16.95 20.55
N ILE A 3 -8.66 -18.14 20.40
CA ILE A 3 -10.09 -18.30 20.63
C ILE A 3 -10.33 -17.93 22.10
N PRO A 4 -11.17 -16.93 22.42
CA PRO A 4 -11.46 -16.60 23.82
C PRO A 4 -11.99 -17.83 24.56
N GLU A 5 -11.64 -18.03 25.82
CA GLU A 5 -12.18 -19.11 26.67
C GLU A 5 -13.71 -19.18 26.62
N ALA A 6 -14.38 -18.05 26.39
CA ALA A 6 -15.83 -17.98 26.22
C ALA A 6 -16.36 -18.84 25.05
N VAL A 7 -15.60 -19.04 23.97
CA VAL A 7 -16.03 -19.86 22.83
C VAL A 7 -15.88 -21.36 23.11
N ASN A 8 -15.04 -21.77 24.07
CA ASN A 8 -15.00 -23.17 24.52
C ASN A 8 -16.35 -23.62 25.13
N HIS A 9 -17.19 -22.69 25.58
CA HIS A 9 -18.51 -22.97 26.11
C HIS A 9 -19.64 -22.86 25.08
N ILE A 10 -19.40 -22.28 23.91
CA ILE A 10 -20.41 -22.16 22.86
C ILE A 10 -20.47 -23.51 22.16
N ASN A 11 -21.35 -24.39 22.66
CA ASN A 11 -21.95 -25.56 22.01
C ASN A 11 -21.45 -25.78 20.56
N VAL A 12 -20.20 -26.23 20.44
CA VAL A 12 -19.67 -26.71 19.18
C VAL A 12 -20.48 -27.97 18.93
N GLN A 13 -21.24 -27.99 17.83
CA GLN A 13 -22.19 -29.03 17.48
C GLN A 13 -21.60 -30.41 17.85
N ASN A 14 -22.08 -30.95 18.98
CA ASN A 14 -21.45 -32.10 19.62
C ASN A 14 -21.46 -33.26 18.62
N ASN A 15 -20.39 -34.06 18.59
CA ASN A 15 -20.39 -35.29 17.80
C ASN A 15 -21.63 -36.12 18.22
N ILE A 16 -22.41 -36.53 17.22
CA ILE A 16 -23.57 -37.39 17.43
C ILE A 16 -23.04 -38.79 17.72
N ASP A 17 -23.17 -39.23 18.97
CA ASP A 17 -22.93 -40.64 19.32
C ASP A 17 -24.24 -41.42 19.10
N LEU A 18 -24.14 -42.51 18.35
CA LEU A 18 -25.23 -43.48 18.19
C LEU A 18 -25.22 -44.40 19.40
N VAL A 19 -26.22 -44.28 20.28
CA VAL A 19 -26.36 -45.15 21.45
C VAL A 19 -26.90 -46.51 21.02
N ASP A 20 -25.98 -47.45 20.83
CA ASP A 20 -26.10 -48.91 20.81
C ASP A 20 -27.48 -49.51 20.49
N GLY A 21 -27.72 -49.74 19.20
CA GLY A 21 -28.49 -50.89 18.77
C GLY A 21 -27.58 -52.11 18.66
N LYS A 22 -27.25 -52.77 19.78
CA LYS A 22 -26.50 -54.05 19.91
C LYS A 22 -25.60 -54.40 18.70
N ILE A 23 -24.34 -53.98 18.76
CA ILE A 23 -23.30 -54.37 17.80
C ILE A 23 -23.16 -55.90 17.82
N ASN A 24 -23.69 -56.58 16.79
CA ASN A 24 -23.29 -57.94 16.49
C ASN A 24 -21.96 -57.85 15.72
N PRO A 25 -20.81 -58.31 16.26
CA PRO A 25 -19.50 -57.99 15.70
C PRO A 25 -19.18 -58.63 14.34
N ASN A 26 -20.11 -59.42 13.78
CA ASN A 26 -19.93 -60.06 12.48
C ASN A 26 -21.01 -59.61 11.50
N LYS A 27 -20.84 -58.43 10.87
CA LYS A 27 -21.22 -58.16 9.46
C LYS A 27 -20.94 -56.72 9.04
N ASP A 28 -20.39 -56.61 7.82
CA ASP A 28 -20.03 -55.41 7.08
C ASP A 28 -20.97 -54.21 7.27
N THR A 29 -20.47 -53.18 7.94
CA THR A 29 -21.12 -51.89 8.20
C THR A 29 -21.12 -51.01 6.94
N LYS A 30 -21.88 -51.39 5.92
CA LYS A 30 -22.39 -50.48 4.89
C LYS A 30 -23.91 -50.47 4.72
N ALA A 31 -24.64 -51.26 5.52
CA ALA A 31 -26.08 -51.12 5.62
C ALA A 31 -26.40 -50.00 6.64
N LEU A 32 -26.82 -48.84 6.12
CA LEU A 32 -27.44 -47.74 6.87
C LEU A 32 -28.36 -48.30 7.97
N GLN A 33 -27.97 -48.12 9.24
CA GLN A 33 -28.73 -48.60 10.39
C GLN A 33 -30.11 -47.94 10.40
N LYS A 34 -31.15 -48.70 10.01
CA LYS A 34 -32.53 -48.19 9.90
C LYS A 34 -33.22 -47.90 11.24
N ASN A 35 -32.62 -48.28 12.38
CA ASN A 35 -33.24 -48.13 13.70
C ASN A 35 -32.31 -47.34 14.64
N ILE A 36 -32.21 -46.03 14.44
CA ILE A 36 -31.60 -45.13 15.42
C ILE A 36 -32.64 -44.91 16.52
N SER A 37 -32.49 -45.56 17.68
CA SER A 37 -33.43 -45.43 18.80
C SER A 37 -33.16 -44.22 19.68
N CYS A 38 -31.93 -43.69 19.70
CA CYS A 38 -31.58 -42.49 20.45
C CYS A 38 -30.30 -41.85 19.89
N VAL A 39 -30.25 -40.53 19.93
CA VAL A 39 -29.08 -39.69 19.62
C VAL A 39 -28.80 -38.87 20.87
N THR A 40 -27.58 -38.94 21.38
CA THR A 40 -27.13 -38.08 22.48
C THR A 40 -25.90 -37.29 22.06
N ASN A 41 -25.76 -36.09 22.61
CA ASN A 41 -24.51 -35.36 22.52
C ASN A 41 -23.41 -36.21 23.15
N SER A 42 -22.33 -36.48 22.42
CA SER A 42 -21.12 -37.03 23.03
C SER A 42 -20.74 -36.16 24.23
N SER A 43 -20.43 -36.75 25.38
CA SER A 43 -19.84 -36.00 26.50
C SER A 43 -18.66 -35.23 25.92
N SER A 44 -18.61 -33.91 26.12
CA SER A 44 -17.57 -33.04 25.58
C SER A 44 -16.20 -33.55 26.05
N SER A 45 -15.57 -34.43 25.26
CA SER A 45 -14.14 -34.62 25.33
C SER A 45 -13.60 -33.26 24.96
N GLY A 46 -13.05 -32.52 25.94
CA GLY A 46 -12.57 -31.17 25.74
C GLY A 46 -11.76 -31.12 24.45
N ILE A 47 -12.18 -30.29 23.50
CA ILE A 47 -11.44 -30.13 22.26
C ILE A 47 -10.03 -29.69 22.66
N SER A 48 -9.00 -30.44 22.24
CA SER A 48 -7.64 -30.07 22.59
C SER A 48 -7.30 -28.70 22.00
N GLU A 49 -6.50 -27.91 22.72
CA GLU A 49 -6.04 -26.60 22.25
C GLU A 49 -5.43 -26.69 20.84
N LYS A 50 -4.66 -27.75 20.58
CA LYS A 50 -4.10 -28.07 19.25
C LYS A 50 -5.17 -28.23 18.17
N HIS A 51 -6.32 -28.83 18.48
CA HIS A 51 -7.41 -28.98 17.51
C HIS A 51 -8.13 -27.63 17.27
N LEU A 52 -8.30 -26.83 18.32
CA LEU A 52 -8.83 -25.46 18.21
C LEU A 52 -7.93 -24.58 17.34
N ASP A 53 -6.62 -24.63 17.56
CA ASP A 53 -5.63 -23.90 16.75
C ASP A 53 -5.67 -24.35 15.28
N HIS A 54 -5.71 -25.65 15.02
CA HIS A 54 -5.84 -26.18 13.67
C HIS A 54 -7.12 -25.72 12.96
N CYS A 55 -8.25 -25.71 13.66
CA CYS A 55 -9.51 -25.20 13.13
C CYS A 55 -9.42 -23.70 12.83
N ALA A 56 -8.88 -22.92 13.77
CA ALA A 56 -8.69 -21.48 13.61
C ALA A 56 -7.78 -21.17 12.39
N ASP A 57 -6.70 -21.92 12.21
CA ASP A 57 -5.78 -21.72 11.09
C ASP A 57 -6.38 -22.14 9.75
N THR A 58 -7.22 -23.19 9.74
CA THR A 58 -8.00 -23.57 8.55
C THR A 58 -8.95 -22.44 8.13
N VAL A 59 -9.69 -21.87 9.09
CA VAL A 59 -10.59 -20.74 8.83
C VAL A 59 -9.81 -19.50 8.37
N LYS A 60 -8.70 -19.14 9.04
CA LYS A 60 -7.85 -18.01 8.62
C LYS A 60 -7.31 -18.20 7.21
N SER A 61 -6.84 -19.40 6.88
CA SER A 61 -6.32 -19.73 5.55
C SER A 61 -7.40 -19.56 4.48
N PHE A 62 -8.62 -20.06 4.74
CA PHE A 62 -9.75 -19.89 3.84
C PHE A 62 -10.13 -18.41 3.64
N LEU A 63 -10.18 -17.62 4.72
CA LEU A 63 -10.48 -16.19 4.65
C LEU A 63 -9.41 -15.41 3.87
N ARG A 64 -8.12 -15.68 4.13
CA ARG A 64 -6.99 -15.09 3.38
C ARG A 64 -7.09 -15.42 1.89
N LYS A 65 -7.36 -16.68 1.54
CA LYS A 65 -7.57 -17.11 0.16
C LYS A 65 -8.74 -16.40 -0.52
N SER A 66 -9.86 -16.29 0.20
CA SER A 66 -11.09 -15.64 -0.29
C SER A 66 -10.90 -14.15 -0.52
N ILE A 67 -10.17 -13.47 0.37
CA ILE A 67 -9.81 -12.07 0.22
C ILE A 67 -8.89 -11.89 -0.99
N ALA A 68 -7.82 -12.70 -1.08
CA ALA A 68 -6.89 -12.63 -2.20
C ALA A 68 -7.60 -12.81 -3.54
N ALA A 69 -8.50 -13.79 -3.65
CA ALA A 69 -9.27 -14.02 -4.86
C ALA A 69 -10.11 -12.80 -5.28
N GLN A 70 -10.62 -12.02 -4.34
CA GLN A 70 -11.36 -10.78 -4.63
C GLN A 70 -10.43 -9.70 -5.17
N SER A 71 -9.28 -9.48 -4.53
CA SER A 71 -8.29 -8.49 -4.94
C SER A 71 -7.78 -8.79 -6.36
N TYR A 72 -7.41 -10.04 -6.65
CA TYR A 72 -7.01 -10.45 -8.00
C TYR A 72 -8.16 -10.39 -9.01
N SER A 73 -9.37 -10.77 -8.61
CA SER A 73 -10.53 -10.67 -9.49
C SER A 73 -10.79 -9.23 -9.91
N LYS A 74 -10.65 -8.27 -9.00
CA LYS A 74 -10.75 -6.84 -9.31
C LYS A 74 -9.64 -6.42 -10.27
N MET A 75 -8.38 -6.69 -9.91
CA MET A 75 -7.19 -6.32 -10.69
C MET A 75 -7.29 -6.79 -12.15
N PHE A 76 -7.42 -8.11 -12.37
CA PHE A 76 -7.43 -8.67 -13.73
C PHE A 76 -8.70 -8.38 -14.54
N SER A 77 -9.84 -8.06 -13.91
CA SER A 77 -11.07 -7.75 -14.67
C SER A 77 -11.23 -6.26 -14.99
N GLN A 78 -10.69 -5.38 -14.16
CA GLN A 78 -10.89 -3.93 -14.27
C GLN A 78 -9.73 -3.21 -14.94
N GLY A 79 -8.47 -3.63 -14.68
CA GLY A 79 -7.29 -2.97 -15.25
C GLY A 79 -7.26 -3.03 -16.77
N THR A 80 -7.18 -1.87 -17.42
CA THR A 80 -7.18 -1.76 -18.89
C THR A 80 -5.92 -2.38 -19.52
N SER A 81 -4.77 -2.33 -18.84
CA SER A 81 -3.53 -2.95 -19.33
C SER A 81 -3.67 -4.47 -19.46
N PHE A 82 -4.34 -5.14 -18.52
CA PHE A 82 -4.61 -6.58 -18.63
C PHE A 82 -5.51 -6.92 -19.81
N LYS A 83 -6.46 -6.05 -20.17
CA LYS A 83 -7.29 -6.24 -21.37
C LYS A 83 -6.45 -6.12 -22.64
N SER A 84 -5.58 -5.11 -22.71
CA SER A 84 -4.72 -4.89 -23.87
C SER A 84 -3.73 -6.04 -24.13
N LEU A 85 -3.26 -6.69 -23.06
CA LEU A 85 -2.34 -7.83 -23.11
C LEU A 85 -3.05 -9.19 -23.24
N ASN A 86 -4.39 -9.21 -23.37
CA ASN A 86 -5.19 -10.44 -23.31
C ASN A 86 -4.97 -11.29 -22.04
N LEU A 87 -4.64 -10.63 -20.93
CA LEU A 87 -4.49 -11.23 -19.60
C LEU A 87 -5.70 -10.96 -18.70
N SER A 88 -6.73 -10.27 -19.19
CA SER A 88 -7.92 -9.98 -18.40
C SER A 88 -8.80 -11.22 -18.17
N ILE A 89 -9.56 -11.21 -17.09
CA ILE A 89 -10.61 -12.21 -16.82
C ILE A 89 -11.98 -11.53 -16.76
N GLU A 90 -13.04 -12.32 -16.91
CA GLU A 90 -14.41 -11.82 -16.74
C GLU A 90 -14.62 -11.27 -15.32
N ALA A 91 -15.30 -10.13 -15.24
CA ALA A 91 -15.74 -9.59 -13.96
C ALA A 91 -16.72 -10.57 -13.29
N PRO A 92 -16.70 -10.70 -11.96
CA PRO A 92 -17.60 -11.62 -11.27
C PRO A 92 -19.05 -11.17 -11.44
N SER A 93 -19.95 -12.09 -11.79
CA SER A 93 -21.38 -11.85 -11.95
C SER A 93 -22.14 -11.59 -10.64
N GLY A 94 -21.44 -11.60 -9.50
CA GLY A 94 -21.99 -11.36 -8.17
C GLY A 94 -20.94 -11.02 -7.13
N ALA A 95 -21.34 -10.95 -5.86
CA ALA A 95 -20.49 -10.47 -4.76
C ALA A 95 -19.27 -11.34 -4.42
N ARG A 96 -19.17 -12.55 -4.98
CA ARG A 96 -18.08 -13.50 -4.69
C ARG A 96 -17.23 -13.73 -5.93
N SER A 97 -15.96 -13.37 -5.83
CA SER A 97 -14.93 -13.79 -6.79
C SER A 97 -14.72 -15.29 -6.73
N SER A 98 -14.60 -15.92 -7.90
CA SER A 98 -14.14 -17.31 -7.99
C SER A 98 -12.66 -17.43 -7.60
N PHE A 99 -12.24 -18.57 -7.04
CA PHE A 99 -10.82 -18.89 -6.87
C PHE A 99 -10.07 -19.03 -8.20
N ARG A 100 -10.77 -19.03 -9.34
CA ARG A 100 -10.19 -18.94 -10.68
C ARG A 100 -9.26 -17.74 -10.87
N SER A 101 -9.45 -16.63 -10.14
CA SER A 101 -8.53 -15.49 -10.22
C SER A 101 -7.12 -15.82 -9.68
N LEU A 102 -7.02 -16.72 -8.69
CA LEU A 102 -5.74 -17.21 -8.19
C LEU A 102 -5.10 -18.21 -9.16
N GLU A 103 -5.91 -19.10 -9.75
CA GLU A 103 -5.44 -20.00 -10.81
C GLU A 103 -4.94 -19.22 -12.04
N HIS A 104 -5.58 -18.08 -12.32
CA HIS A 104 -5.18 -17.16 -13.37
C HIS A 104 -3.86 -16.46 -13.05
N LEU A 105 -3.66 -15.96 -11.83
CA LEU A 105 -2.35 -15.47 -11.38
C LEU A 105 -1.25 -16.51 -11.63
N ASP A 106 -1.48 -17.76 -11.22
CA ASP A 106 -0.53 -18.85 -11.42
C ASP A 106 -0.25 -19.12 -12.92
N LYS A 107 -1.27 -18.97 -13.78
CA LYS A 107 -1.12 -19.09 -15.23
C LYS A 107 -0.29 -17.94 -15.82
N VAL A 108 -0.56 -16.70 -15.41
CA VAL A 108 0.20 -15.50 -15.83
C VAL A 108 1.67 -15.61 -15.40
N SER A 109 1.91 -15.99 -14.15
CA SER A 109 3.25 -16.22 -13.59
C SER A 109 4.04 -17.24 -14.41
N ARG A 110 3.44 -18.41 -14.67
CA ARG A 110 4.08 -19.45 -15.50
C ARG A 110 4.33 -19.02 -16.94
N HIS A 111 3.45 -18.19 -17.51
CA HIS A 111 3.63 -17.67 -18.86
C HIS A 111 4.90 -16.83 -18.96
N TYR A 112 5.02 -15.79 -18.12
CA TYR A 112 6.22 -14.94 -18.09
C TYR A 112 7.48 -15.72 -17.74
N LEU A 113 7.38 -16.66 -16.79
CA LEU A 113 8.50 -17.53 -16.44
C LEU A 113 8.97 -18.38 -17.63
N SER A 114 8.04 -18.96 -18.40
CA SER A 114 8.37 -19.72 -19.61
C SER A 114 9.07 -18.87 -20.65
N GLU A 115 8.63 -17.63 -20.88
CA GLU A 115 9.26 -16.73 -21.85
C GLU A 115 10.70 -16.40 -21.46
N ILE A 116 10.96 -16.07 -20.19
CA ILE A 116 12.32 -15.73 -19.76
C ILE A 116 13.24 -16.95 -19.72
N ILE A 117 12.72 -18.14 -19.39
CA ILE A 117 13.46 -19.40 -19.49
C ILE A 117 13.92 -19.62 -20.94
N GLN A 118 13.05 -19.41 -21.93
CA GLN A 118 13.42 -19.58 -23.35
C GLN A 118 14.53 -18.61 -23.79
N LYS A 119 14.49 -17.35 -23.31
CA LYS A 119 15.52 -16.34 -23.62
C LYS A 119 16.88 -16.63 -22.97
N THR A 120 16.86 -17.26 -21.79
CA THR A 120 18.06 -17.48 -20.98
C THR A 120 18.64 -18.89 -21.17
N HIS A 121 17.91 -19.84 -21.71
CA HIS A 121 18.41 -21.20 -21.90
C HIS A 121 19.40 -21.33 -23.09
N PRO A 122 20.48 -22.12 -22.96
CA PRO A 122 20.98 -22.75 -21.74
C PRO A 122 21.73 -21.76 -20.86
N LEU A 123 21.69 -21.96 -19.54
CA LEU A 123 22.52 -21.20 -18.60
C LEU A 123 23.96 -21.70 -18.63
N SER A 124 24.93 -20.80 -18.49
CA SER A 124 26.33 -21.14 -18.22
C SER A 124 26.50 -21.64 -16.77
N SER A 125 27.70 -22.12 -16.42
CA SER A 125 27.97 -22.53 -15.04
C SER A 125 27.97 -21.35 -14.06
N ASP A 126 28.47 -20.19 -14.48
CA ASP A 126 28.49 -18.99 -13.66
C ASP A 126 27.07 -18.41 -13.51
N GLU A 127 26.26 -18.44 -14.58
CA GLU A 127 24.85 -18.03 -14.52
C GLU A 127 24.01 -18.94 -13.63
N ARG A 128 24.22 -20.26 -13.68
CA ARG A 128 23.57 -21.20 -12.75
C ARG A 128 23.92 -20.91 -11.30
N HIS A 129 25.19 -20.62 -11.03
CA HIS A 129 25.65 -20.29 -9.70
C HIS A 129 25.06 -18.96 -9.21
N PHE A 130 25.10 -17.92 -10.05
CA PHE A 130 24.50 -16.62 -9.77
C PHE A 130 22.99 -16.72 -9.50
N LEU A 131 22.27 -17.47 -10.33
CA LEU A 131 20.85 -17.74 -10.11
C LEU A 131 20.59 -18.44 -8.77
N SER A 132 21.44 -19.40 -8.40
CA SER A 132 21.36 -20.08 -7.11
C SER A 132 21.56 -19.13 -5.94
N ILE A 133 22.43 -18.11 -6.06
CA ILE A 133 22.59 -17.09 -5.01
C ILE A 133 21.28 -16.34 -4.79
N ILE A 134 20.67 -15.84 -5.87
CA ILE A 134 19.41 -15.07 -5.81
C ILE A 134 18.27 -15.91 -5.22
N ILE A 135 18.10 -17.15 -5.70
CA ILE A 135 17.03 -18.05 -5.23
C ILE A 135 17.14 -18.29 -3.72
N ASN A 136 18.36 -18.45 -3.21
CA ASN A 136 18.62 -18.79 -1.81
C ASN A 136 18.88 -17.57 -0.89
N SER A 137 18.78 -16.34 -1.40
CA SER A 137 18.99 -15.13 -0.58
C SER A 137 17.76 -14.79 0.29
N ASP A 138 17.95 -14.13 1.42
CA ASP A 138 16.82 -13.63 2.21
C ASP A 138 16.19 -12.41 1.54
N PHE A 139 14.85 -12.38 1.51
CA PHE A 139 14.09 -11.25 0.98
C PHE A 139 13.45 -10.51 2.15
N ASN A 140 13.64 -9.20 2.17
CA ASN A 140 12.99 -8.29 3.10
C ASN A 140 12.07 -7.38 2.30
N PHE A 141 10.87 -7.14 2.82
CA PHE A 141 9.86 -6.32 2.17
C PHE A 141 9.67 -5.04 2.99
N ARG A 142 10.00 -3.89 2.38
CA ARG A 142 9.97 -2.57 3.02
C ARG A 142 8.74 -1.79 2.62
N HIS A 143 7.96 -1.36 3.62
CA HIS A 143 6.90 -0.36 3.46
C HIS A 143 7.30 0.91 4.21
N GLN A 144 7.26 2.07 3.56
CA GLN A 144 7.57 3.35 4.20
C GLN A 144 6.32 4.19 4.39
N SER A 145 6.19 4.81 5.58
CA SER A 145 5.06 5.69 5.88
C SER A 145 5.36 6.63 7.06
N ASN A 146 4.79 7.83 6.99
CA ASN A 146 4.74 8.76 8.13
C ASN A 146 3.57 8.45 9.09
N ALA A 147 2.66 7.56 8.72
CA ALA A 147 1.56 7.14 9.57
C ALA A 147 2.05 6.22 10.70
N ASN A 148 1.34 6.23 11.83
CA ASN A 148 1.58 5.26 12.88
C ASN A 148 0.83 3.95 12.56
N LEU A 149 1.55 2.99 11.97
CA LEU A 149 0.99 1.73 11.48
C LEU A 149 1.14 0.57 12.49
N SER A 150 1.77 0.81 13.64
CA SER A 150 2.18 -0.26 14.54
C SER A 150 1.93 0.06 16.00
N ASN A 151 1.32 -0.89 16.73
CA ASN A 151 1.24 -0.89 18.19
C ASN A 151 1.42 -2.33 18.69
N ASN A 152 2.68 -2.80 18.77
CA ASN A 152 3.10 -4.21 18.89
C ASN A 152 2.77 -5.12 17.70
N THR A 153 1.73 -4.80 16.93
CA THR A 153 1.40 -5.45 15.66
C THR A 153 1.42 -4.38 14.57
N LEU A 154 2.12 -4.66 13.48
CA LEU A 154 2.08 -3.87 12.25
C LEU A 154 0.77 -4.15 11.52
N ASN A 155 0.02 -3.10 11.19
CA ASN A 155 -1.22 -3.19 10.45
C ASN A 155 -1.17 -2.23 9.26
N ILE A 156 -1.06 -2.80 8.06
CA ILE A 156 -1.04 -2.03 6.82
C ILE A 156 -2.29 -2.40 6.02
N LYS A 157 -3.00 -1.40 5.52
CA LYS A 157 -4.23 -1.57 4.74
C LYS A 157 -4.00 -1.05 3.33
N SER A 158 -4.55 -1.75 2.35
CA SER A 158 -4.63 -1.27 0.97
C SER A 158 -5.48 0.00 0.90
N PHE A 159 -5.32 0.75 -0.17
CA PHE A 159 -6.06 1.98 -0.41
C PHE A 159 -7.58 1.75 -0.44
N ASP A 160 -8.04 0.69 -1.11
CA ASP A 160 -9.46 0.33 -1.14
C ASP A 160 -9.98 -0.01 0.25
N LYS A 161 -9.19 -0.69 1.08
CA LYS A 161 -9.58 -1.01 2.45
C LYS A 161 -9.68 0.25 3.31
N ILE A 162 -8.72 1.16 3.20
CA ILE A 162 -8.74 2.48 3.86
C ILE A 162 -10.02 3.24 3.47
N LYS A 163 -10.34 3.31 2.18
CA LYS A 163 -11.58 3.95 1.68
C LYS A 163 -12.84 3.31 2.24
N SER A 164 -12.91 1.97 2.24
CA SER A 164 -14.08 1.24 2.75
C SER A 164 -14.37 1.49 4.22
N GLU A 165 -13.36 1.90 4.99
CA GLU A 165 -13.46 2.23 6.41
C GLU A 165 -13.60 3.74 6.66
N ASN A 166 -13.73 4.55 5.61
CA ASN A 166 -13.78 6.01 5.68
C ASN A 166 -12.58 6.64 6.41
N ILE A 167 -11.41 6.02 6.30
CA ILE A 167 -10.17 6.56 6.86
C ILE A 167 -9.65 7.63 5.90
N GLN A 168 -9.47 8.86 6.39
CA GLN A 168 -9.02 9.98 5.58
C GLN A 168 -7.51 9.91 5.33
N THR A 169 -7.10 9.71 4.08
CA THR A 169 -5.70 9.80 3.65
C THR A 169 -5.47 10.99 2.74
N TYR A 170 -4.24 11.50 2.68
CA TYR A 170 -3.85 12.43 1.62
C TYR A 170 -3.85 11.70 0.27
N LYS A 171 -4.23 12.38 -0.81
CA LYS A 171 -4.33 11.77 -2.15
C LYS A 171 -2.95 11.76 -2.80
N ASN A 172 -2.35 10.57 -2.89
CA ASN A 172 -1.08 10.35 -3.61
C ASN A 172 -1.25 9.59 -4.93
N THR A 173 -2.47 9.21 -5.28
CA THR A 173 -2.72 8.32 -6.43
C THR A 173 -3.49 9.04 -7.52
N PHE A 174 -2.96 8.94 -8.74
CA PHE A 174 -3.61 9.47 -9.94
C PHE A 174 -4.80 8.58 -10.34
N SER A 175 -5.82 9.19 -10.92
CA SER A 175 -7.01 8.46 -11.41
C SER A 175 -6.67 7.48 -12.51
N GLU A 176 -5.70 7.85 -13.32
CA GLU A 176 -5.16 7.15 -14.47
C GLU A 176 -4.53 5.82 -14.03
N ASP A 177 -3.70 5.84 -12.97
CA ASP A 177 -3.08 4.64 -12.39
C ASP A 177 -4.12 3.61 -11.91
N ILE A 178 -5.26 4.10 -11.37
CA ILE A 178 -6.35 3.25 -10.90
C ILE A 178 -7.00 2.50 -12.06
N GLU A 179 -7.25 3.19 -13.18
CA GLU A 179 -7.91 2.62 -14.35
C GLU A 179 -7.01 1.59 -15.05
N GLU A 180 -5.71 1.86 -15.12
CA GLU A 180 -4.76 1.06 -15.88
C GLU A 180 -4.54 -0.34 -15.28
N ILE A 181 -4.30 -0.41 -13.96
CA ILE A 181 -3.88 -1.65 -13.28
C ILE A 181 -4.92 -2.16 -12.28
N ALA A 182 -5.71 -1.28 -11.66
CA ALA A 182 -6.71 -1.65 -10.66
C ALA A 182 -6.19 -2.51 -9.47
N ASN A 183 -4.92 -2.39 -9.09
CA ASN A 183 -4.27 -3.09 -7.96
C ASN A 183 -4.40 -2.36 -6.61
N HIS A 184 -5.42 -1.53 -6.44
CA HIS A 184 -5.58 -0.65 -5.26
C HIS A 184 -6.09 -1.36 -4.01
N ASP A 185 -6.46 -2.64 -4.13
CA ASP A 185 -6.76 -3.55 -3.03
C ASP A 185 -5.51 -4.38 -2.66
N PHE A 186 -4.31 -3.86 -2.85
CA PHE A 186 -3.04 -4.47 -2.42
C PHE A 186 -2.25 -3.52 -1.51
N VAL A 187 -1.40 -4.11 -0.67
CA VAL A 187 -0.36 -3.43 0.12
C VAL A 187 0.97 -3.58 -0.61
N PHE A 188 1.67 -2.47 -0.80
CA PHE A 188 2.89 -2.37 -1.59
C PHE A 188 4.13 -2.37 -0.69
N PHE A 189 5.17 -3.07 -1.14
CA PHE A 189 6.48 -3.14 -0.53
C PHE A 189 7.58 -3.06 -1.59
N GLY A 190 8.67 -2.34 -1.30
CA GLY A 190 9.92 -2.53 -2.04
C GLY A 190 10.60 -3.83 -1.59
N VAL A 191 11.23 -4.53 -2.52
CA VAL A 191 11.97 -5.77 -2.22
C VAL A 191 13.45 -5.47 -2.00
N GLU A 192 13.99 -5.91 -0.87
CA GLU A 192 15.41 -5.82 -0.53
C GLU A 192 16.01 -7.23 -0.34
N ILE A 193 17.16 -7.48 -0.95
CA ILE A 193 17.79 -8.81 -0.95
C ILE A 193 19.03 -8.78 -0.08
N SER A 194 18.91 -9.22 1.17
CA SER A 194 20.01 -9.16 2.12
C SER A 194 19.82 -10.09 3.30
N ASN A 195 20.89 -10.82 3.60
CA ASN A 195 21.01 -11.60 4.84
C ASN A 195 21.54 -10.73 6.00
N HIS A 196 21.97 -9.50 5.73
CA HIS A 196 22.51 -8.57 6.72
C HIS A 196 21.40 -7.76 7.39
N GLN A 197 20.85 -8.32 8.46
CA GLN A 197 19.73 -7.76 9.20
C GLN A 197 20.02 -6.43 9.94
N GLU A 198 21.30 -6.07 10.14
CA GLU A 198 21.74 -4.85 10.84
C GLU A 198 21.83 -3.62 9.93
N THR A 199 21.93 -3.81 8.60
CA THR A 199 22.05 -2.70 7.63
C THR A 199 20.70 -2.29 7.04
N LEU A 200 19.61 -2.91 7.46
CA LEU A 200 18.28 -2.64 6.95
C LEU A 200 17.73 -1.27 7.44
N PRO A 201 16.93 -0.57 6.62
CA PRO A 201 16.69 -0.88 5.21
C PRO A 201 17.91 -0.54 4.34
N LEU A 202 18.14 -1.31 3.29
CA LEU A 202 19.21 -1.04 2.32
C LEU A 202 18.91 0.17 1.44
N ASN A 203 17.64 0.48 1.21
CA ASN A 203 17.21 1.64 0.43
C ASN A 203 16.20 2.46 1.24
N LYS A 204 16.20 3.77 1.04
CA LYS A 204 15.35 4.75 1.74
C LYS A 204 14.42 5.49 0.78
N THR A 205 14.66 5.37 -0.52
CA THR A 205 13.87 5.98 -1.59
C THR A 205 13.53 4.97 -2.68
N HIS A 206 12.60 5.32 -3.56
CA HIS A 206 12.25 4.59 -4.78
C HIS A 206 12.02 5.64 -5.88
N HIS A 207 12.75 5.57 -6.99
CA HIS A 207 12.82 6.65 -8.00
C HIS A 207 12.97 8.07 -7.40
N THR A 208 13.88 8.28 -6.45
CA THR A 208 14.04 9.51 -5.63
C THR A 208 12.91 9.86 -4.67
N VAL A 209 11.77 9.17 -4.74
CA VAL A 209 10.62 9.44 -3.89
C VAL A 209 10.86 8.89 -2.49
N ASP A 210 10.71 9.77 -1.50
CA ASP A 210 10.67 9.41 -0.08
C ASP A 210 9.21 9.19 0.33
N PHE A 211 8.85 7.93 0.56
CA PHE A 211 7.50 7.53 0.97
C PHE A 211 7.23 7.69 2.48
N GLY A 212 8.24 8.02 3.27
CA GLY A 212 8.05 8.30 4.69
C GLY A 212 9.29 8.02 5.55
N ALA A 213 9.32 8.72 6.68
CA ALA A 213 10.41 8.70 7.63
C ALA A 213 10.48 7.41 8.48
N ASN A 214 9.46 6.56 8.47
CA ASN A 214 9.53 5.22 9.09
C ASN A 214 9.49 4.15 8.01
N ALA A 215 10.45 3.22 8.08
CA ALA A 215 10.41 1.96 7.36
C ALA A 215 9.85 0.86 8.27
N TYR A 216 8.88 0.12 7.74
CA TYR A 216 8.33 -1.10 8.31
C TYR A 216 8.78 -2.27 7.45
N ILE A 217 9.58 -3.16 8.03
CA ILE A 217 10.25 -4.23 7.29
C ILE A 217 9.74 -5.57 7.81
N ILE A 218 9.36 -6.44 6.88
CA ILE A 218 9.04 -7.84 7.16
C ILE A 218 9.99 -8.75 6.36
N ASP A 219 10.25 -9.94 6.87
CA ASP A 219 11.17 -10.94 6.31
C ASP A 219 10.45 -12.23 5.87
N HIS A 220 9.12 -12.17 5.75
CA HIS A 220 8.28 -13.28 5.34
C HIS A 220 7.35 -12.86 4.21
N ASP A 221 7.09 -13.80 3.31
CA ASP A 221 6.19 -13.60 2.19
C ASP A 221 4.74 -14.04 2.51
N SER A 222 3.83 -13.69 1.60
CA SER A 222 2.45 -14.14 1.61
C SER A 222 2.27 -15.26 0.57
N PRO A 223 1.58 -16.37 0.88
CA PRO A 223 1.28 -17.41 -0.11
C PRO A 223 0.39 -16.92 -1.27
N TYR A 224 -0.21 -15.73 -1.13
CA TYR A 224 -1.06 -15.10 -2.13
C TYR A 224 -0.55 -13.73 -2.56
N GLY A 225 0.74 -13.43 -2.33
CA GLY A 225 1.35 -12.22 -2.87
C GLY A 225 1.76 -12.39 -4.32
N TYR A 226 2.08 -11.26 -4.96
CA TYR A 226 2.72 -11.24 -6.26
C TYR A 226 3.81 -10.17 -6.30
N MET A 227 4.71 -10.30 -7.26
CA MET A 227 5.81 -9.39 -7.47
C MET A 227 5.88 -8.94 -8.92
N THR A 228 6.22 -7.67 -9.13
CA THR A 228 6.66 -7.12 -10.41
C THR A 228 8.13 -6.75 -10.32
N LEU A 229 8.80 -6.77 -11.47
CA LEU A 229 10.20 -6.36 -11.55
C LEU A 229 10.34 -4.85 -11.43
N THR A 230 9.45 -4.09 -12.08
CA THR A 230 9.41 -2.63 -12.05
C THR A 230 8.06 -2.14 -11.48
N ASP A 231 7.87 -0.82 -11.41
CA ASP A 231 6.52 -0.26 -11.30
C ASP A 231 5.68 -0.74 -12.49
N HIS A 232 4.36 -0.86 -12.33
CA HIS A 232 3.49 -1.44 -13.36
C HIS A 232 3.40 -0.58 -14.65
N PHE A 233 4.19 0.48 -14.80
CA PHE A 233 4.04 1.52 -15.82
C PHE A 233 5.29 1.73 -16.67
N ASP A 234 6.46 1.28 -16.21
CA ASP A 234 7.70 1.35 -16.98
C ASP A 234 8.47 0.02 -16.99
N ASN A 235 9.07 -0.27 -18.14
CA ASN A 235 9.86 -1.46 -18.40
C ASN A 235 11.34 -1.12 -18.66
N ALA A 236 11.71 0.16 -18.53
CA ALA A 236 13.05 0.66 -18.77
C ALA A 236 13.77 0.99 -17.47
N ILE A 237 15.10 0.85 -17.49
CA ILE A 237 15.94 1.24 -16.35
C ILE A 237 15.82 2.74 -16.13
N PRO A 238 15.49 3.21 -14.91
CA PRO A 238 15.39 4.63 -14.62
C PRO A 238 16.71 5.35 -14.85
N PRO A 239 16.70 6.65 -15.20
CA PRO A 239 17.91 7.46 -15.29
C PRO A 239 18.78 7.36 -14.02
N VAL A 240 20.10 7.46 -14.18
CA VAL A 240 21.06 7.22 -13.08
C VAL A 240 20.77 8.06 -11.81
N PHE A 241 20.35 9.31 -12.00
CA PHE A 241 20.04 10.24 -10.90
C PHE A 241 18.77 9.89 -10.11
N TYR A 242 18.01 8.87 -10.55
CA TYR A 242 16.90 8.31 -9.80
C TYR A 242 17.29 7.21 -8.80
N HIS A 243 18.54 6.75 -8.85
CA HIS A 243 19.04 5.68 -7.99
C HIS A 243 19.75 6.23 -6.76
N GLU A 244 19.31 5.81 -5.58
CA GLU A 244 19.91 6.19 -4.30
C GLU A 244 21.40 5.86 -4.23
N HIS A 245 21.78 4.69 -4.75
CA HIS A 245 23.15 4.18 -4.75
C HIS A 245 23.89 4.47 -6.06
N GLN A 246 23.55 5.55 -6.78
CA GLN A 246 24.17 5.88 -8.07
C GLN A 246 25.70 5.94 -8.05
N SER A 247 26.31 6.38 -6.95
CA SER A 247 27.78 6.44 -6.81
C SER A 247 28.44 5.06 -6.96
N PHE A 248 27.78 4.02 -6.45
CA PHE A 248 28.26 2.63 -6.61
C PHE A 248 28.46 2.27 -8.10
N PHE A 249 27.58 2.75 -8.98
CA PHE A 249 27.68 2.49 -10.42
C PHE A 249 28.60 3.48 -11.12
N LEU A 250 28.48 4.78 -10.83
CA LEU A 250 29.29 5.83 -11.45
C LEU A 250 30.80 5.64 -11.20
N ASP A 251 31.16 5.13 -10.02
CA ASP A 251 32.56 4.93 -9.63
C ASP A 251 33.15 3.63 -10.19
N ASN A 252 32.32 2.61 -10.48
CA ASN A 252 32.80 1.26 -10.79
C ASN A 252 32.45 0.76 -12.21
N PHE A 253 31.32 1.17 -12.77
CA PHE A 253 30.69 0.57 -13.96
C PHE A 253 30.14 1.66 -14.89
N LYS A 254 31.03 2.40 -15.56
CA LYS A 254 30.61 3.56 -16.38
C LYS A 254 29.79 3.14 -17.60
N GLU A 255 30.08 1.99 -18.20
CA GLU A 255 29.38 1.55 -19.41
C GLU A 255 27.96 1.10 -19.09
N VAL A 256 27.72 0.44 -17.94
CA VAL A 256 26.34 0.06 -17.55
C VAL A 256 25.50 1.27 -17.16
N VAL A 257 26.12 2.35 -16.69
CA VAL A 257 25.43 3.64 -16.47
C VAL A 257 24.90 4.22 -17.78
N ASP A 258 25.60 4.03 -18.90
CA ASP A 258 25.11 4.45 -20.22
C ASP A 258 23.97 3.56 -20.76
N GLU A 259 23.68 2.44 -20.09
CA GLU A 259 22.55 1.55 -20.42
C GLU A 259 21.24 1.92 -19.72
N VAL A 260 21.20 3.03 -18.97
CA VAL A 260 19.92 3.56 -18.45
C VAL A 260 18.95 3.81 -19.60
N SER A 261 17.64 3.71 -19.32
CA SER A 261 16.55 3.69 -20.31
C SER A 261 16.49 2.42 -21.19
N ARG A 262 17.38 1.44 -21.01
CA ARG A 262 17.26 0.15 -21.67
C ARG A 262 16.04 -0.60 -21.14
N TYR A 263 15.21 -1.10 -22.05
CA TYR A 263 14.12 -2.01 -21.71
C TYR A 263 14.65 -3.34 -21.17
N VAL A 264 14.13 -3.76 -20.02
CA VAL A 264 14.53 -4.98 -19.31
C VAL A 264 13.51 -6.12 -19.45
N HIS A 265 12.27 -5.81 -19.84
CA HIS A 265 11.22 -6.77 -20.16
C HIS A 265 10.10 -6.12 -21.00
N GLY A 266 9.02 -6.87 -21.24
CA GLY A 266 7.84 -6.42 -21.98
C GLY A 266 7.96 -6.56 -23.49
N ASN A 267 7.69 -7.77 -24.00
CA ASN A 267 7.72 -8.03 -25.45
C ASN A 267 6.57 -7.32 -26.18
N GLN A 268 5.49 -6.98 -25.46
CA GLN A 268 4.26 -6.42 -26.01
C GLN A 268 4.11 -4.91 -25.77
N GLY A 269 5.15 -4.23 -25.26
CA GLY A 269 5.17 -2.78 -25.06
C GLY A 269 5.52 -2.35 -23.64
N LYS A 270 5.38 -1.05 -23.37
CA LYS A 270 5.79 -0.42 -22.09
C LYS A 270 5.02 -0.97 -20.87
N THR A 271 3.78 -1.39 -21.06
CA THR A 271 2.88 -1.85 -19.99
C THR A 271 2.88 -3.37 -19.80
N ASP A 272 3.66 -4.11 -20.61
CA ASP A 272 3.85 -5.55 -20.50
C ASP A 272 4.85 -5.86 -19.37
N VAL A 273 4.41 -5.66 -18.13
CA VAL A 273 5.21 -5.85 -16.92
C VAL A 273 5.02 -7.30 -16.42
N PRO A 274 6.08 -8.12 -16.32
CA PRO A 274 5.99 -9.47 -15.80
C PRO A 274 5.45 -9.52 -14.38
N ILE A 275 4.45 -10.38 -14.16
CA ILE A 275 3.84 -10.65 -12.86
C ILE A 275 4.22 -12.06 -12.42
N PHE A 276 4.85 -12.18 -11.25
CA PHE A 276 5.19 -13.46 -10.65
C PHE A 276 4.43 -13.68 -9.35
N ASN A 277 3.87 -14.87 -9.14
CA ASN A 277 3.38 -15.26 -7.82
C ASN A 277 4.58 -15.44 -6.84
N THR A 278 4.30 -15.54 -5.55
CA THR A 278 5.33 -15.74 -4.51
C THR A 278 6.28 -16.91 -4.78
N LYS A 279 5.82 -17.99 -5.43
CA LYS A 279 6.64 -19.18 -5.68
C LYS A 279 7.66 -18.96 -6.80
N ASP A 280 7.28 -18.16 -7.80
CA ASP A 280 8.07 -17.94 -9.00
C ASP A 280 8.93 -16.67 -8.93
N MET A 281 8.64 -15.75 -8.00
CA MET A 281 9.24 -14.41 -7.95
C MET A 281 10.77 -14.41 -7.95
N ARG A 282 11.40 -15.28 -7.15
CA ARG A 282 12.87 -15.37 -7.03
C ARG A 282 13.52 -15.83 -8.33
N LEU A 283 12.91 -16.81 -8.98
CA LEU A 283 13.36 -17.32 -10.27
C LEU A 283 13.13 -16.28 -11.38
N GLY A 284 12.00 -15.56 -11.34
CA GLY A 284 11.70 -14.45 -12.22
C GLY A 284 12.77 -13.36 -12.17
N ILE A 285 13.10 -12.82 -10.98
CA ILE A 285 14.18 -11.84 -10.81
C ILE A 285 15.48 -12.38 -11.39
N GLY A 286 15.89 -13.58 -10.96
CA GLY A 286 17.20 -14.12 -11.32
C GLY A 286 17.38 -14.30 -12.82
N LEU A 287 16.36 -14.82 -13.51
CA LEU A 287 16.44 -15.03 -14.97
C LEU A 287 16.37 -13.73 -15.75
N HIS A 288 15.53 -12.77 -15.34
CA HIS A 288 15.51 -11.46 -15.98
C HIS A 288 16.83 -10.70 -15.76
N LEU A 289 17.44 -10.83 -14.59
CA LEU A 289 18.75 -10.23 -14.34
C LEU A 289 19.83 -10.84 -15.22
N ILE A 290 19.80 -12.17 -15.42
CA ILE A 290 20.72 -12.85 -16.34
C ILE A 290 20.52 -12.36 -17.78
N ASP A 291 19.27 -12.22 -18.26
CA ASP A 291 18.99 -11.66 -19.58
C ASP A 291 19.52 -10.23 -19.73
N PHE A 292 19.38 -9.41 -18.68
CA PHE A 292 19.96 -8.07 -18.64
C PHE A 292 21.49 -8.12 -18.74
N ILE A 293 22.17 -8.90 -17.89
CA ILE A 293 23.63 -9.00 -17.81
C ILE A 293 24.22 -9.51 -19.15
N ARG A 294 23.60 -10.52 -19.79
CA ARG A 294 24.03 -11.04 -21.11
C ARG A 294 24.13 -9.97 -22.19
N LYS A 295 23.22 -9.00 -22.13
CA LYS A 295 23.08 -7.92 -23.12
C LYS A 295 23.85 -6.66 -22.73
N SER A 296 24.37 -6.58 -21.51
CA SER A 296 25.18 -5.45 -21.08
C SER A 296 26.49 -5.42 -21.86
N LYS A 297 26.97 -4.23 -22.21
CA LYS A 297 28.26 -4.00 -22.87
C LYS A 297 29.40 -3.95 -21.86
N ASP A 298 29.11 -3.52 -20.63
CA ASP A 298 30.08 -3.37 -19.54
C ASP A 298 30.66 -4.72 -19.07
N GLN A 299 31.85 -5.06 -19.56
CA GLN A 299 32.52 -6.30 -19.20
C GLN A 299 32.82 -6.38 -17.70
N ARG A 300 33.22 -5.27 -17.08
CA ARG A 300 33.56 -5.22 -15.66
C ARG A 300 32.32 -5.47 -14.80
N PHE A 301 31.18 -4.93 -15.19
CA PHE A 301 29.91 -5.20 -14.55
C PHE A 301 29.50 -6.68 -14.68
N ARG A 302 29.63 -7.28 -15.86
CA ARG A 302 29.34 -8.72 -16.06
C ARG A 302 30.22 -9.60 -15.17
N GLU A 303 31.51 -9.33 -15.12
CA GLU A 303 32.47 -10.06 -14.28
C GLU A 303 32.16 -9.88 -12.78
N PHE A 304 31.78 -8.67 -12.37
CA PHE A 304 31.37 -8.38 -11.00
C PHE A 304 30.11 -9.17 -10.61
N CYS A 305 29.08 -9.17 -11.46
CA CYS A 305 27.83 -9.90 -11.20
C CYS A 305 28.06 -11.42 -11.07
N TYR A 306 28.89 -11.99 -11.95
CA TYR A 306 29.17 -13.43 -11.95
C TYR A 306 30.29 -13.85 -10.98
N ASN A 307 30.75 -12.95 -10.12
CA ASN A 307 31.65 -13.30 -9.03
C ASN A 307 30.94 -14.23 -8.03
N LYS A 308 31.54 -15.39 -7.75
CA LYS A 308 31.01 -16.40 -6.83
C LYS A 308 30.85 -15.91 -5.38
N ASN A 309 31.53 -14.83 -5.02
CA ASN A 309 31.50 -14.23 -3.69
C ASN A 309 30.85 -12.83 -3.71
N ILE A 310 29.92 -12.56 -4.62
CA ILE A 310 29.16 -11.31 -4.61
C ILE A 310 28.48 -11.13 -3.25
N ASP A 311 28.70 -10.00 -2.60
CA ASP A 311 28.10 -9.73 -1.30
C ASP A 311 26.60 -9.36 -1.46
N PRO A 312 25.75 -9.65 -0.45
CA PRO A 312 24.32 -9.41 -0.56
C PRO A 312 23.93 -7.94 -0.78
N VAL A 313 24.70 -6.99 -0.23
CA VAL A 313 24.40 -5.57 -0.38
C VAL A 313 24.67 -5.10 -1.81
N SER A 314 25.76 -5.56 -2.43
CA SER A 314 26.04 -5.31 -3.85
C SER A 314 25.00 -5.98 -4.75
N LEU A 315 24.55 -7.19 -4.42
CA LEU A 315 23.48 -7.88 -5.15
C LEU A 315 22.16 -7.09 -5.11
N ASP A 316 21.77 -6.60 -3.93
CA ASP A 316 20.59 -5.73 -3.78
C ASP A 316 20.69 -4.47 -4.63
N ARG A 317 21.84 -3.79 -4.60
CA ARG A 317 22.10 -2.60 -5.41
C ARG A 317 21.95 -2.88 -6.90
N ILE A 318 22.47 -4.00 -7.38
CA ILE A 318 22.32 -4.39 -8.80
C ILE A 318 20.85 -4.60 -9.14
N ILE A 319 20.11 -5.34 -8.32
CA ILE A 319 18.70 -5.63 -8.58
C ILE A 319 17.85 -4.37 -8.53
N ASN A 320 18.06 -3.50 -7.53
CA ASN A 320 17.37 -2.21 -7.44
C ASN A 320 17.86 -1.19 -8.48
N PHE A 321 19.03 -1.35 -9.07
CA PHE A 321 19.43 -0.54 -10.23
C PHE A 321 18.67 -0.94 -11.50
N VAL A 322 18.50 -2.25 -11.72
CA VAL A 322 17.88 -2.76 -12.96
C VAL A 322 16.34 -2.74 -12.90
N PHE A 323 15.77 -3.02 -11.73
CA PHE A 323 14.35 -3.38 -11.60
C PHE A 323 13.58 -2.47 -10.63
N GLN A 324 14.11 -2.21 -9.42
CA GLN A 324 13.33 -1.66 -8.29
C GLN A 324 12.05 -2.47 -7.99
N PRO A 325 12.20 -3.78 -7.70
CA PRO A 325 11.07 -4.70 -7.59
C PRO A 325 10.07 -4.35 -6.48
N GLU A 326 8.80 -4.55 -6.78
CA GLU A 326 7.67 -4.32 -5.88
C GLU A 326 6.95 -5.63 -5.54
N TYR A 327 6.73 -5.87 -4.25
CA TYR A 327 5.96 -6.98 -3.73
C TYR A 327 4.61 -6.51 -3.19
N HIS A 328 3.57 -7.29 -3.47
CA HIS A 328 2.19 -6.90 -3.27
C HIS A 328 1.46 -7.96 -2.45
N ILE A 329 0.87 -7.54 -1.33
CA ILE A 329 0.06 -8.41 -0.47
C ILE A 329 -1.42 -8.02 -0.60
N PRO A 330 -2.34 -8.96 -0.86
CA PRO A 330 -3.75 -8.63 -1.00
C PRO A 330 -4.37 -8.01 0.25
N ARG A 331 -5.05 -6.88 0.04
CA ARG A 331 -5.92 -6.10 0.94
C ARG A 331 -5.32 -5.54 2.21
N MET A 332 -4.63 -6.34 3.01
CA MET A 332 -4.05 -5.92 4.28
C MET A 332 -2.97 -6.88 4.76
N LEU A 333 -2.03 -6.35 5.54
CA LEU A 333 -1.05 -7.10 6.32
C LEU A 333 -1.32 -6.83 7.81
N SER A 334 -1.31 -7.89 8.61
CA SER A 334 -1.31 -7.81 10.07
C SER A 334 -0.31 -8.83 10.62
N THR A 335 0.77 -8.36 11.27
CA THR A 335 1.87 -9.21 11.75
C THR A 335 2.56 -8.61 12.96
N ASP A 336 3.01 -9.46 13.87
CA ASP A 336 3.92 -9.12 14.98
C ASP A 336 5.40 -9.33 14.62
N ASN A 337 5.69 -10.06 13.54
CA ASN A 337 7.03 -10.25 13.02
C ASN A 337 7.39 -9.11 12.05
N PHE A 338 7.85 -7.99 12.58
CA PHE A 338 8.32 -6.85 11.79
C PHE A 338 9.38 -6.04 12.54
N LYS A 339 10.14 -5.23 11.78
CA LYS A 339 11.02 -4.19 12.31
C LYS A 339 10.49 -2.82 11.92
N LYS A 340 10.44 -1.89 12.87
CA LYS A 340 10.19 -0.47 12.62
C LYS A 340 11.50 0.30 12.77
N ILE A 341 11.90 1.00 11.72
CA ILE A 341 13.14 1.76 11.66
C ILE A 341 12.81 3.20 11.32
N ARG A 342 13.24 4.13 12.18
CA ARG A 342 13.13 5.57 11.93
C ARG A 342 14.31 6.01 11.08
N LEU A 343 14.03 6.49 9.86
CA LEU A 343 15.03 6.90 8.88
C LEU A 343 15.44 8.36 9.05
N ARG A 344 14.51 9.20 9.49
CA ARG A 344 14.70 10.64 9.74
C ARG A 344 13.63 11.17 10.69
N ASP A 345 13.70 12.47 11.00
CA ASP A 345 12.62 13.16 11.68
C ASP A 345 11.42 13.36 10.76
N ILE A 346 10.22 13.09 11.30
CA ILE A 346 8.95 13.43 10.64
C ILE A 346 8.77 14.94 10.78
N SER A 347 8.53 15.66 9.69
CA SER A 347 8.20 17.09 9.75
C SER A 347 6.78 17.31 10.29
N LEU A 348 6.44 18.51 10.75
CA LEU A 348 5.06 18.79 11.17
C LEU A 348 4.07 18.60 10.02
N GLU A 349 4.42 19.03 8.80
CA GLU A 349 3.58 18.84 7.62
C GLU A 349 3.42 17.35 7.27
N ASP A 350 4.50 16.56 7.32
CA ASP A 350 4.45 15.11 7.09
C ASP A 350 3.53 14.41 8.09
N ALA A 351 3.60 14.80 9.37
CA ALA A 351 2.75 14.26 10.42
C ALA A 351 1.26 14.57 10.16
N ILE A 352 0.96 15.78 9.67
CA ILE A 352 -0.40 16.21 9.31
C ILE A 352 -0.92 15.46 8.08
N LYS A 353 -0.13 15.38 6.99
CA LYS A 353 -0.48 14.62 5.78
C LYS A 353 -0.81 13.16 6.10
N ALA A 354 -0.07 12.57 7.04
CA ALA A 354 -0.20 11.17 7.46
C ALA A 354 -1.18 10.92 8.62
N SER A 355 -1.88 11.94 9.12
CA SER A 355 -2.79 11.83 10.29
C SER A 355 -2.12 11.19 11.52
N ASN A 356 -0.84 11.48 11.75
CA ASN A 356 -0.06 10.89 12.84
C ASN A 356 -0.27 11.68 14.14
N TYR A 357 -1.35 11.38 14.85
CA TYR A 357 -1.73 12.05 16.09
C TYR A 357 -0.64 12.03 17.18
N GLU A 358 0.13 10.95 17.27
CA GLU A 358 1.22 10.82 18.25
C GLU A 358 2.32 11.84 17.97
N GLU A 359 2.80 11.90 16.72
CA GLU A 359 3.85 12.84 16.32
C GLU A 359 3.36 14.29 16.40
N ILE A 360 2.09 14.55 16.05
CA ILE A 360 1.46 15.86 16.21
C ILE A 360 1.40 16.26 17.68
N ASN A 361 1.03 15.34 18.58
CA ASN A 361 0.97 15.64 20.01
C ASN A 361 2.35 15.95 20.60
N ASN A 362 3.41 15.34 20.07
CA ASN A 362 4.78 15.60 20.49
C ASN A 362 5.31 16.95 19.97
N LYS A 363 4.90 17.38 18.75
CA LYS A 363 5.37 18.63 18.15
C LYS A 363 4.52 19.86 18.46
N VAL A 364 3.20 19.69 18.56
CA VAL A 364 2.25 20.78 18.79
C VAL A 364 2.04 20.96 20.29
N THR A 365 3.03 21.59 20.91
CA THR A 365 3.10 21.84 22.35
C THR A 365 2.60 23.23 22.75
N ASP A 366 2.55 24.17 21.81
CA ASP A 366 2.11 25.54 22.04
C ASP A 366 1.18 26.06 20.92
N LYS A 367 0.67 27.27 21.13
CA LYS A 367 -0.30 27.91 20.24
C LYS A 367 0.30 28.25 18.87
N LYS A 368 1.58 28.63 18.80
CA LYS A 368 2.27 28.97 17.56
C LYS A 368 2.44 27.73 16.66
N MET A 369 2.80 26.60 17.24
CA MET A 369 2.83 25.32 16.53
C MET A 369 1.42 24.89 16.12
N ALA A 370 0.40 25.18 16.93
CA ALA A 370 -0.99 24.89 16.59
C ALA A 370 -1.47 25.71 15.38
N HIS A 371 -1.05 26.98 15.26
CA HIS A 371 -1.29 27.79 14.05
C HIS A 371 -0.68 27.15 12.81
N GLN A 372 0.58 26.71 12.88
CA GLN A 372 1.25 26.02 11.77
C GLN A 372 0.56 24.72 11.39
N ALA A 373 0.24 23.89 12.38
CA ALA A 373 -0.42 22.61 12.16
C ALA A 373 -1.81 22.78 11.53
N LEU A 374 -2.57 23.80 11.96
CA LEU A 374 -3.88 24.09 11.39
C LEU A 374 -3.75 24.59 9.95
N ALA A 375 -2.79 25.48 9.67
CA ALA A 375 -2.51 25.93 8.30
C ALA A 375 -2.14 24.77 7.36
N TYR A 376 -1.24 23.87 7.78
CA TYR A 376 -0.93 22.66 7.03
C TYR A 376 -2.14 21.74 6.85
N SER A 377 -3.02 21.66 7.85
CA SER A 377 -4.23 20.83 7.78
C SER A 377 -5.21 21.37 6.74
N LEU A 378 -5.41 22.69 6.71
CA LEU A 378 -6.27 23.34 5.72
C LEU A 378 -5.68 23.18 4.32
N GLY A 379 -4.41 23.53 4.13
CA GLY A 379 -3.74 23.47 2.84
C GLY A 379 -3.61 22.08 2.22
N ASN A 380 -3.62 21.03 3.05
CA ASN A 380 -3.61 19.64 2.59
C ASN A 380 -5.01 18.99 2.60
N ALA A 381 -6.08 19.77 2.80
CA ALA A 381 -7.45 19.27 2.92
C ALA A 381 -7.64 18.14 3.97
N LYS A 382 -6.86 18.17 5.07
CA LYS A 382 -6.87 17.20 6.17
C LYS A 382 -7.88 17.61 7.25
N SER A 383 -9.17 17.40 6.97
CA SER A 383 -10.25 17.78 7.87
C SER A 383 -10.23 17.07 9.23
N ASP A 384 -9.80 15.81 9.27
CA ASP A 384 -9.60 15.06 10.51
C ASP A 384 -8.57 15.74 11.42
N MET A 385 -7.46 16.22 10.85
CA MET A 385 -6.43 16.97 11.57
C MET A 385 -6.90 18.37 11.96
N ALA A 386 -7.55 19.08 11.04
CA ALA A 386 -8.07 20.42 11.33
C ALA A 386 -9.07 20.38 12.50
N LEU A 387 -10.06 19.49 12.46
CA LEU A 387 -11.04 19.34 13.53
C LEU A 387 -10.40 18.87 14.84
N TYR A 388 -9.41 17.97 14.78
CA TYR A 388 -8.66 17.56 15.96
C TYR A 388 -7.95 18.73 16.64
N LEU A 389 -7.22 19.55 15.86
CA LEU A 389 -6.51 20.73 16.37
C LEU A 389 -7.48 21.76 16.94
N LEU A 390 -8.59 22.03 16.25
CA LEU A 390 -9.65 22.92 16.71
C LEU A 390 -10.31 22.42 18.02
N SER A 391 -10.36 21.11 18.25
CA SER A 391 -10.87 20.54 19.50
C SER A 391 -9.89 20.64 20.67
N LYS A 392 -8.58 20.70 20.38
CA LYS A 392 -7.51 20.70 21.38
C LYS A 392 -7.10 22.11 21.81
N PHE A 393 -7.24 23.10 20.91
CA PHE A 393 -6.85 24.48 21.15
C PHE A 393 -8.03 25.41 20.86
N ASN A 394 -8.27 26.39 21.75
CA ASN A 394 -9.29 27.41 21.49
C ASN A 394 -8.75 28.44 20.49
N PHE A 395 -9.25 28.44 19.24
CA PHE A 395 -8.89 29.42 18.21
C PHE A 395 -9.84 30.63 18.22
N THR A 396 -9.28 31.79 17.93
CA THR A 396 -9.95 33.08 17.83
C THR A 396 -9.74 33.68 16.44
N LYS A 397 -10.48 34.73 16.10
CA LYS A 397 -10.26 35.50 14.86
C LYS A 397 -8.84 36.10 14.78
N GLN A 398 -8.25 36.45 15.92
CA GLN A 398 -6.86 36.94 15.97
C GLN A 398 -5.86 35.84 15.63
N ASP A 399 -6.10 34.60 16.06
CA ASP A 399 -5.26 33.46 15.69
C ASP A 399 -5.27 33.21 14.17
N VAL A 400 -6.42 33.37 13.52
CA VAL A 400 -6.54 33.28 12.05
C VAL A 400 -5.73 34.40 11.38
N ALA A 401 -5.82 35.63 11.89
CA ALA A 401 -5.03 36.74 11.38
C ALA A 401 -3.51 36.56 11.60
N GLU A 402 -3.10 35.83 12.64
CA GLU A 402 -1.71 35.46 12.88
C GLU A 402 -1.25 34.36 11.92
N MET A 403 -2.08 33.35 11.68
CA MET A 403 -1.83 32.30 10.67
C MET A 403 -1.55 32.92 9.30
N GLU A 404 -2.34 33.91 8.87
CA GLU A 404 -2.20 34.55 7.56
C GLU A 404 -0.91 35.38 7.38
N LYS A 405 -0.23 35.73 8.49
CA LYS A 405 1.04 36.46 8.52
C LYS A 405 2.26 35.54 8.58
N MET A 406 2.06 34.22 8.58
CA MET A 406 3.13 33.25 8.69
C MET A 406 3.86 33.04 7.35
N ASN A 407 4.93 33.80 7.12
CA ASN A 407 5.73 33.70 5.89
C ASN A 407 6.56 32.41 5.78
N ASN A 408 6.63 31.58 6.83
CA ASN A 408 7.34 30.30 6.81
C ASN A 408 6.40 29.10 6.59
N ASN A 409 5.16 29.35 6.16
CA ASN A 409 4.19 28.33 5.78
C ASN A 409 3.69 28.65 4.38
N MET A 410 4.02 27.80 3.40
CA MET A 410 3.69 28.02 1.99
C MET A 410 2.18 28.26 1.75
N TYR A 411 1.31 27.59 2.50
CA TYR A 411 -0.14 27.76 2.33
C TYR A 411 -0.59 29.14 2.80
N CYS A 412 -0.14 29.56 3.99
CA CYS A 412 -0.46 30.89 4.49
C CYS A 412 0.28 32.00 3.73
N GLU A 413 1.40 31.74 3.07
CA GLU A 413 2.08 32.72 2.24
C GLU A 413 1.30 32.99 0.95
N LEU A 414 0.77 31.95 0.32
CA LEU A 414 0.12 32.01 -1.00
C LEU A 414 -1.40 32.17 -0.96
N TYR A 415 -2.04 31.81 0.15
CA TYR A 415 -3.51 31.75 0.26
C TYR A 415 -4.01 32.45 1.52
N ASP A 416 -5.20 33.05 1.40
CA ASP A 416 -5.99 33.48 2.56
C ASP A 416 -6.63 32.25 3.22
N VAL A 417 -6.92 32.30 4.53
CA VAL A 417 -7.56 31.18 5.21
C VAL A 417 -8.95 30.92 4.63
N GLU A 418 -9.70 31.97 4.30
CA GLU A 418 -11.01 31.87 3.63
C GLU A 418 -10.90 31.20 2.25
N TYR A 419 -9.80 31.42 1.52
CA TYR A 419 -9.56 30.71 0.27
C TYR A 419 -9.41 29.20 0.52
N LEU A 420 -8.54 28.81 1.46
CA LEU A 420 -8.29 27.41 1.81
C LEU A 420 -9.54 26.69 2.33
N LEU A 421 -10.45 27.42 3.00
CA LEU A 421 -11.71 26.88 3.50
C LEU A 421 -12.77 26.68 2.42
N SER A 422 -12.57 27.21 1.22
CA SER A 422 -13.57 27.24 0.14
C SER A 422 -13.10 26.69 -1.20
N GLU A 423 -11.85 26.25 -1.32
CA GLU A 423 -11.37 25.58 -2.53
C GLU A 423 -12.07 24.22 -2.76
N ASP A 424 -11.94 23.66 -3.97
CA ASP A 424 -12.66 22.46 -4.41
C ASP A 424 -12.41 21.21 -3.52
N SER A 425 -11.21 21.11 -2.92
CA SER A 425 -10.85 20.04 -1.99
C SER A 425 -11.25 20.29 -0.53
N ALA A 426 -11.77 21.47 -0.20
CA ALA A 426 -12.05 21.85 1.18
C ALA A 426 -13.21 21.03 1.77
N ASN A 427 -13.13 20.73 3.07
CA ASN A 427 -14.19 20.00 3.76
C ASN A 427 -15.22 20.95 4.36
N TYR A 428 -16.48 20.81 3.94
CA TYR A 428 -17.63 21.57 4.45
C TYR A 428 -17.69 21.70 5.98
N LYS A 429 -17.38 20.63 6.74
CA LYS A 429 -17.46 20.67 8.22
C LYS A 429 -16.43 21.61 8.85
N VAL A 430 -15.28 21.76 8.21
CA VAL A 430 -14.23 22.67 8.68
C VAL A 430 -14.67 24.11 8.40
N LEU A 431 -15.16 24.42 7.20
CA LEU A 431 -15.74 25.72 6.87
C LEU A 431 -16.89 26.10 7.83
N GLU A 432 -17.82 25.16 8.06
CA GLU A 432 -18.93 25.34 8.99
C GLU A 432 -18.45 25.66 10.41
N TYR A 433 -17.42 24.98 10.89
CA TYR A 433 -16.81 25.30 12.19
C TYR A 433 -16.27 26.72 12.24
N PHE A 434 -15.51 27.15 11.23
CA PHE A 434 -14.89 28.46 11.21
C PHE A 434 -15.93 29.59 11.17
N ILE A 435 -17.00 29.43 10.39
CA ILE A 435 -18.09 30.42 10.31
C ILE A 435 -18.90 30.45 11.60
N ASN A 436 -19.34 29.30 12.12
CA ASN A 436 -20.19 29.24 13.32
C ASN A 436 -19.49 29.77 14.58
N ASN A 437 -18.15 29.69 14.62
CA ASN A 437 -17.34 30.21 15.72
C ASN A 437 -16.77 31.62 15.45
N GLY A 438 -17.18 32.29 14.36
CA GLY A 438 -16.77 33.66 14.04
C GLY A 438 -15.27 33.83 13.78
N LEU A 439 -14.59 32.77 13.32
CA LEU A 439 -13.15 32.78 13.07
C LEU A 439 -12.77 33.49 11.78
N VAL A 440 -13.69 33.53 10.81
CA VAL A 440 -13.53 34.17 9.50
C VAL A 440 -14.73 35.04 9.17
N ASP A 441 -14.56 35.97 8.24
CA ASP A 441 -15.67 36.73 7.67
C ASP A 441 -16.13 36.08 6.37
N VAL A 442 -17.40 35.70 6.32
CA VAL A 442 -18.03 35.05 5.15
C VAL A 442 -17.92 35.87 3.87
N ASN A 443 -17.78 37.19 4.00
CA ASN A 443 -17.71 38.15 2.90
C ASN A 443 -16.30 38.72 2.68
N LYS A 444 -15.27 38.20 3.37
CA LYS A 444 -13.90 38.64 3.12
C LYS A 444 -13.54 38.34 1.67
N ARG A 445 -13.09 39.39 0.97
CA ARG A 445 -12.50 39.25 -0.36
C ARG A 445 -11.09 38.72 -0.20
N PHE A 446 -10.75 37.70 -0.98
CA PHE A 446 -9.39 37.16 -1.01
C PHE A 446 -8.41 38.27 -1.41
N GLN A 447 -7.26 38.30 -0.75
CA GLN A 447 -6.19 39.25 -1.01
C GLN A 447 -5.06 38.62 -1.81
N LYS A 448 -4.90 37.29 -1.73
CA LYS A 448 -3.85 36.52 -2.39
C LYS A 448 -4.40 35.80 -3.62
N ALA A 449 -4.49 34.47 -3.60
CA ALA A 449 -5.07 33.70 -4.70
C ALA A 449 -6.53 34.09 -4.99
N ASN A 450 -6.89 34.17 -6.27
CA ASN A 450 -8.20 34.64 -6.74
C ASN A 450 -8.58 36.01 -6.13
N SER A 451 -7.61 36.93 -6.00
CA SER A 451 -7.80 38.24 -5.38
C SER A 451 -9.08 38.94 -5.87
N GLY A 452 -9.87 39.42 -4.91
CA GLY A 452 -11.14 40.10 -5.15
C GLY A 452 -12.37 39.19 -5.19
N ASP A 453 -12.22 37.88 -5.37
CA ASP A 453 -13.28 36.88 -5.19
C ASP A 453 -13.53 36.62 -3.69
N THR A 454 -14.58 35.84 -3.40
CA THR A 454 -15.00 35.42 -2.04
C THR A 454 -15.17 33.91 -1.98
N MET A 455 -15.40 33.36 -0.78
CA MET A 455 -15.72 31.93 -0.60
C MET A 455 -16.91 31.47 -1.44
N LEU A 456 -17.91 32.34 -1.64
CA LEU A 456 -19.07 32.02 -2.48
C LEU A 456 -18.66 31.87 -3.96
N ASP A 457 -17.73 32.70 -4.44
CA ASP A 457 -17.24 32.60 -5.82
C ASP A 457 -16.49 31.29 -6.07
N ASN A 458 -15.67 30.84 -5.10
CA ASN A 458 -15.01 29.54 -5.19
C ASN A 458 -16.05 28.39 -5.19
N ALA A 459 -17.02 28.41 -4.26
CA ALA A 459 -18.07 27.38 -4.18
C ALA A 459 -18.94 27.31 -5.45
N MET A 460 -19.23 28.45 -6.09
CA MET A 460 -19.93 28.49 -7.38
C MET A 460 -19.09 27.89 -8.52
N LYS A 461 -17.77 28.10 -8.53
CA LYS A 461 -16.87 27.51 -9.54
C LYS A 461 -16.79 26.00 -9.41
N SER A 462 -16.68 25.47 -8.19
CA SER A 462 -16.69 24.01 -7.92
C SER A 462 -18.08 23.38 -8.08
N LYS A 463 -19.14 24.19 -8.13
CA LYS A 463 -20.55 23.76 -8.18
C LYS A 463 -20.96 22.94 -6.95
N ASP A 464 -20.34 23.18 -5.80
CA ASP A 464 -20.71 22.54 -4.54
C ASP A 464 -21.98 23.17 -3.97
N SER A 465 -23.14 22.62 -4.36
CA SER A 465 -24.46 23.07 -3.90
C SER A 465 -24.58 23.19 -2.38
N LYS A 466 -23.99 22.27 -1.61
CA LYS A 466 -24.10 22.26 -0.15
C LYS A 466 -23.36 23.44 0.46
N THR A 467 -22.14 23.69 -0.02
CA THR A 467 -21.33 24.83 0.43
C THR A 467 -21.95 26.15 -0.02
N ILE A 468 -22.48 26.24 -1.24
CA ILE A 468 -23.22 27.42 -1.74
C ILE A 468 -24.40 27.76 -0.82
N ASP A 469 -25.28 26.79 -0.53
CA ASP A 469 -26.47 27.01 0.28
C ASP A 469 -26.11 27.47 1.70
N PHE A 470 -25.09 26.86 2.31
CA PHE A 470 -24.61 27.25 3.63
C PHE A 470 -24.03 28.66 3.66
N LEU A 471 -23.21 29.02 2.66
CA LEU A 471 -22.65 30.36 2.55
C LEU A 471 -23.76 31.40 2.37
N LEU A 472 -24.71 31.16 1.46
CA LEU A 472 -25.86 32.06 1.27
C LEU A 472 -26.71 32.22 2.53
N LYS A 473 -26.95 31.13 3.27
CA LYS A 473 -27.66 31.15 4.56
C LYS A 473 -26.94 32.01 5.60
N ASN A 474 -25.61 32.08 5.54
CA ASN A 474 -24.78 32.92 6.40
C ASN A 474 -24.53 34.33 5.82
N GLY A 475 -25.24 34.73 4.77
CA GLY A 475 -25.16 36.08 4.21
C GLY A 475 -23.96 36.32 3.28
N ALA A 476 -23.38 35.26 2.71
CA ALA A 476 -22.32 35.37 1.73
C ALA A 476 -22.80 36.10 0.46
N VAL A 477 -21.95 36.97 -0.09
CA VAL A 477 -22.16 37.62 -1.38
C VAL A 477 -20.93 37.46 -2.26
N SER A 478 -21.14 37.37 -3.57
CA SER A 478 -20.06 37.31 -4.55
C SER A 478 -19.19 38.58 -4.50
N GLY A 479 -17.88 38.43 -4.65
CA GLY A 479 -16.91 39.51 -4.75
C GLY A 479 -17.27 40.53 -5.83
N LYS A 480 -17.92 40.07 -6.90
CA LYS A 480 -18.41 40.91 -8.01
C LYS A 480 -19.48 41.91 -7.59
N ARG A 481 -20.22 41.68 -6.49
CA ARG A 481 -21.21 42.63 -5.97
C ARG A 481 -20.59 43.85 -5.27
N PHE A 482 -19.35 43.76 -4.80
CA PHE A 482 -18.65 44.90 -4.20
C PHE A 482 -18.02 45.85 -5.23
N GLY A 483 -17.99 45.46 -6.52
CA GLY A 483 -17.46 46.27 -7.63
C GLY A 483 -18.51 47.12 -8.37
N ARG A 484 -19.74 47.17 -7.87
CA ARG A 484 -20.82 48.08 -8.29
C ARG A 484 -21.22 48.92 -7.10
#